data_AF-A0A7K2X803-F1
#
_entry.id   AF-A0A7K2X803-F1
#
_cell.length_a   1.000
_cell.length_b   1.000
_cell.length_c   1.000
_cell.angle_alpha   90.00
_cell.angle_beta   90.00
_cell.angle_gamma   90.00
#
_symmetry.space_group_name_H-M   'P 1'
#
loop_
_entity.id
_entity.type
_entity.pdbx_description
1 polymer ?
#
loop_
_entity_poly.entity_id
_entity_poly.type
_entity_poly.pdbx_seq_one_letter_code
_entity_poly.pdbx_strand_id
1 'polypeptide(L)'
;MGFKEDADFARFLSMGVYAAGAVTHDLEQNHGHRIVELDRCAKANKVWQTKIKRMRLPDLMCVDCGRRFESKGKTKLEVKLSDSTLPGRAWRDEGMRPDDVFAFARVNMKTSPVSVSNIVYVTRQSLEDALESSKEGNRKSVSEGSEMDRTWPMWAPDYAGEVVAVDDGLKKVRVTKGTRTYLYGHGKRWAAFHTLAAGTAFEAGRPVAFCFRMADSVACAGEGSWGWKEDLLSADEDIRFPAVKAARFLGTEPVEDILVGMADDEASDWRLRLEAHASLAPTRPASVAALLVLAERADSAAEARMEAVLSLSEIDTEEATEALYSIAGRVESAVPEEVRAAAAWGLGAGARKAPAKLMRLVNDPSVLVATHAAAVMPSDLPQECLDELLDWLRADDPRRAATAAHLLAERDLVAELVNALRTAPEDIRRLIVLALGDASREAVSGLLGRLDAQSRAGIAILWAKDDDWLRQPDTDGIIDALKLQALRR
;
A
#
# COMPACT_ATOMS: atom_id res chain seq x y z
N MET A 1 -9.12 21.76 4.84
CA MET A 1 -8.36 20.51 4.98
C MET A 1 -6.92 20.90 5.20
N GLY A 2 -6.34 20.50 6.33
CA GLY A 2 -4.99 20.91 6.70
C GLY A 2 -3.96 19.99 6.04
N PHE A 3 -3.05 20.55 5.25
CA PHE A 3 -1.93 19.82 4.61
C PHE A 3 -1.17 18.87 5.55
N LYS A 4 -1.09 19.21 6.85
CA LYS A 4 -0.46 18.37 7.87
C LYS A 4 -1.24 17.08 8.16
N GLU A 5 -2.57 17.14 8.13
CA GLU A 5 -3.44 15.97 8.31
C GLU A 5 -3.30 15.00 7.12
N ASP A 6 -3.17 15.53 5.90
CA ASP A 6 -2.99 14.72 4.68
C ASP A 6 -1.60 14.04 4.64
N ALA A 7 -0.55 14.75 5.04
CA ALA A 7 0.81 14.18 5.11
C ALA A 7 0.94 13.10 6.21
N ASP A 8 0.34 13.31 7.37
CA ASP A 8 0.32 12.31 8.44
C ASP A 8 -0.51 11.08 8.02
N PHE A 9 -1.64 11.27 7.33
CA PHE A 9 -2.44 10.18 6.77
C PHE A 9 -1.65 9.35 5.74
N ALA A 10 -1.01 10.00 4.76
CA ALA A 10 -0.15 9.35 3.78
C ALA A 10 1.01 8.57 4.43
N ARG A 11 1.58 9.13 5.52
CA ARG A 11 2.62 8.48 6.31
C ARG A 11 2.12 7.21 6.99
N PHE A 12 0.93 7.22 7.59
CA PHE A 12 0.35 6.02 8.22
C PHE A 12 0.05 4.91 7.23
N LEU A 13 -0.48 5.25 6.06
CA LEU A 13 -0.72 4.29 4.98
C LEU A 13 0.58 3.68 4.48
N SER A 14 1.58 4.53 4.22
CA SER A 14 2.90 4.08 3.78
C SER A 14 3.55 3.14 4.81
N MET A 15 3.40 3.43 6.11
CA MET A 15 3.86 2.51 7.16
C MET A 15 3.20 1.12 7.07
N GLY A 16 1.89 1.06 6.82
CA GLY A 16 1.16 -0.19 6.64
C GLY A 16 1.73 -0.99 5.46
N VAL A 17 1.98 -0.32 4.34
CA VAL A 17 2.55 -0.92 3.12
C VAL A 17 3.95 -1.47 3.35
N TYR A 18 4.85 -0.69 3.96
CA TYR A 18 6.21 -1.15 4.28
C TYR A 18 6.17 -2.37 5.20
N ALA A 19 5.26 -2.38 6.18
CA ALA A 19 5.08 -3.54 7.06
C ALA A 19 4.54 -4.76 6.29
N ALA A 20 3.49 -4.62 5.47
CA ALA A 20 2.93 -5.71 4.68
C ALA A 20 3.95 -6.29 3.69
N GLY A 21 4.77 -5.44 3.06
CA GLY A 21 5.88 -5.87 2.20
C GLY A 21 6.95 -6.65 2.96
N ALA A 22 7.40 -6.14 4.11
CA ALA A 22 8.41 -6.82 4.93
C ALA A 22 7.91 -8.14 5.53
N VAL A 23 6.64 -8.18 5.98
CA VAL A 23 5.99 -9.41 6.48
C VAL A 23 5.84 -10.43 5.36
N THR A 24 5.41 -10.01 4.17
CA THR A 24 5.36 -10.90 2.99
C THR A 24 6.74 -11.52 2.74
N HIS A 25 7.77 -10.68 2.66
CA HIS A 25 9.14 -11.14 2.40
C HIS A 25 9.64 -12.12 3.47
N ASP A 26 9.43 -11.83 4.75
CA ASP A 26 9.83 -12.72 5.85
C ASP A 26 9.08 -14.05 5.81
N LEU A 27 7.76 -14.03 5.59
CA LEU A 27 6.94 -15.24 5.48
C LEU A 27 7.35 -16.12 4.30
N GLU A 28 7.67 -15.53 3.15
CA GLU A 28 8.11 -16.26 1.96
C GLU A 28 9.53 -16.82 2.12
N GLN A 29 10.49 -15.99 2.54
CA GLN A 29 11.90 -16.36 2.56
C GLN A 29 12.30 -17.21 3.77
N ASN A 30 11.69 -16.97 4.93
CA ASN A 30 12.10 -17.61 6.19
C ASN A 30 11.10 -18.64 6.70
N HIS A 31 9.87 -18.63 6.20
CA HIS A 31 8.78 -19.48 6.70
C HIS A 31 8.10 -20.33 5.61
N GLY A 32 8.53 -20.23 4.35
CA GLY A 32 8.12 -21.11 3.26
C GLY A 32 6.68 -20.90 2.79
N HIS A 33 6.09 -19.72 3.00
CA HIS A 33 4.76 -19.40 2.50
C HIS A 33 4.79 -18.91 1.05
N ARG A 34 3.66 -19.03 0.36
CA ARG A 34 3.35 -18.33 -0.88
C ARG A 34 2.24 -17.31 -0.63
N ILE A 35 2.61 -16.04 -0.46
CA ILE A 35 1.71 -15.01 0.07
C ILE A 35 1.00 -14.23 -1.05
N VAL A 36 -0.30 -14.06 -0.91
CA VAL A 36 -1.13 -13.16 -1.74
C VAL A 36 -1.84 -12.14 -0.85
N GLU A 37 -2.22 -11.00 -1.45
CA GLU A 37 -3.10 -10.03 -0.78
C GLU A 37 -4.51 -10.62 -0.71
N LEU A 38 -5.07 -10.75 0.49
CA LEU A 38 -6.44 -11.18 0.68
C LEU A 38 -7.39 -9.98 0.65
N ASP A 39 -7.05 -8.92 1.38
CA ASP A 39 -7.58 -7.58 1.15
C ASP A 39 -6.79 -6.93 0.01
N ARG A 40 -7.46 -6.66 -1.12
CA ARG A 40 -6.81 -6.11 -2.32
C ARG A 40 -6.07 -4.83 -1.96
N CYS A 41 -4.91 -4.58 -2.57
CA CYS A 41 -4.07 -3.39 -2.32
C CYS A 41 -3.64 -3.15 -0.85
N ALA A 42 -3.59 -4.16 0.01
CA ALA A 42 -2.96 -4.09 1.33
C ALA A 42 -1.47 -3.68 1.27
N LYS A 43 -0.79 -3.92 0.14
CA LYS A 43 0.60 -3.53 -0.17
C LYS A 43 0.69 -2.27 -1.03
N ALA A 44 -0.39 -1.50 -1.19
CA ALA A 44 -0.38 -0.23 -1.91
C ALA A 44 -0.74 0.95 -1.00
N ASN A 45 -0.04 2.08 -1.16
CA ASN A 45 -0.31 3.31 -0.40
C ASN A 45 -1.30 4.23 -1.12
N LYS A 46 -1.71 3.87 -2.34
CA LYS A 46 -2.70 4.60 -3.12
C LYS A 46 -4.10 4.38 -2.54
N VAL A 47 -4.70 5.46 -2.07
CA VAL A 47 -6.08 5.49 -1.57
C VAL A 47 -7.03 5.93 -2.67
N TRP A 48 -8.16 5.23 -2.73
CA TRP A 48 -9.33 5.58 -3.51
C TRP A 48 -10.46 5.89 -2.53
N GLN A 49 -11.09 7.05 -2.67
CA GLN A 49 -12.22 7.48 -1.82
C GLN A 49 -13.39 6.49 -1.93
N THR A 50 -13.60 5.94 -3.14
CA THR A 50 -14.65 4.97 -3.41
C THR A 50 -14.31 3.56 -2.91
N LYS A 51 -13.03 3.23 -2.67
CA LYS A 51 -12.65 1.93 -2.11
C LYS A 51 -12.89 1.94 -0.60
N ILE A 52 -13.82 1.10 -0.14
CA ILE A 52 -14.15 1.01 1.29
C ILE A 52 -13.81 -0.40 1.79
N LYS A 53 -12.92 -0.49 2.79
CA LYS A 53 -12.67 -1.72 3.55
C LYS A 53 -13.91 -2.04 4.40
N ARG A 54 -14.84 -2.83 3.86
CA ARG A 54 -16.12 -3.16 4.52
C ARG A 54 -16.14 -4.52 5.18
N MET A 55 -15.54 -5.54 4.55
CA MET A 55 -15.24 -6.82 5.19
C MET A 55 -13.94 -6.65 5.98
N ARG A 56 -13.89 -7.10 7.23
CA ARG A 56 -12.63 -7.16 8.00
C ARG A 56 -11.81 -8.37 7.54
N LEU A 57 -11.45 -8.38 6.26
CA LEU A 57 -10.53 -9.37 5.72
C LEU A 57 -9.11 -9.10 6.24
N PRO A 58 -8.38 -10.16 6.58
CA PRO A 58 -6.95 -10.07 6.82
C PRO A 58 -6.26 -9.52 5.59
N ASP A 59 -5.19 -8.75 5.80
CA ASP A 59 -4.42 -8.16 4.71
C ASP A 59 -3.85 -9.21 3.73
N LEU A 60 -3.34 -10.33 4.26
CA LEU A 60 -2.57 -11.33 3.52
C LEU A 60 -3.09 -12.76 3.78
N MET A 61 -2.81 -13.67 2.84
CA MET A 61 -3.05 -15.11 3.01
C MET A 61 -1.99 -15.92 2.27
N CYS A 62 -1.62 -17.08 2.83
CA CYS A 62 -0.84 -18.09 2.13
C CYS A 62 -1.73 -19.01 1.30
N VAL A 63 -1.49 -19.12 0.00
CA VAL A 63 -2.29 -20.00 -0.88
C VAL A 63 -2.02 -21.48 -0.66
N ASP A 64 -0.85 -21.85 -0.14
CA ASP A 64 -0.48 -23.26 0.03
C ASP A 64 -1.13 -23.88 1.28
N CYS A 65 -1.20 -23.11 2.38
CA CYS A 65 -1.72 -23.60 3.67
C CYS A 65 -2.99 -22.89 4.17
N GLY A 66 -3.48 -21.87 3.47
CA GLY A 66 -4.72 -21.16 3.82
C GLY A 66 -4.63 -20.25 5.05
N ARG A 67 -3.46 -20.17 5.71
CA ARG A 67 -3.25 -19.30 6.87
C ARG A 67 -3.31 -17.84 6.47
N ARG A 68 -4.00 -17.04 7.28
CA ARG A 68 -4.22 -15.62 7.06
C ARG A 68 -3.35 -14.80 8.00
N PHE A 69 -2.91 -13.64 7.50
CA PHE A 69 -2.02 -12.75 8.21
C PHE A 69 -2.53 -11.31 8.13
N GLU A 70 -2.76 -10.70 9.29
CA GLU A 70 -3.08 -9.27 9.37
C GLU A 70 -1.80 -8.48 9.68
N SER A 71 -1.41 -7.56 8.79
CA SER A 71 -0.17 -6.80 8.92
C SER A 71 -0.39 -5.50 9.68
N LYS A 72 0.53 -5.17 10.59
CA LYS A 72 0.46 -3.95 11.41
C LYS A 72 1.82 -3.27 11.50
N GLY A 73 2.00 -2.21 10.72
CA GLY A 73 3.16 -1.31 10.84
C GLY A 73 3.02 -0.35 12.03
N LYS A 74 4.04 -0.27 12.88
CA LYS A 74 4.09 0.63 14.04
C LYS A 74 5.41 1.39 14.12
N THR A 75 5.38 2.67 14.46
CA THR A 75 6.62 3.45 14.69
C THR A 75 7.38 3.00 15.94
N LYS A 76 6.63 2.60 16.96
CA LYS A 76 7.12 1.88 18.15
C LYS A 76 6.46 0.52 18.17
N LEU A 77 7.24 -0.54 18.33
CA LEU A 77 6.68 -1.89 18.34
C LEU A 77 5.74 -2.05 19.53
N GLU A 78 4.46 -2.24 19.24
CA GLU A 78 3.39 -2.41 20.21
C GLU A 78 2.30 -3.31 19.62
N VAL A 79 1.66 -4.11 20.46
CA VAL A 79 0.51 -4.94 20.08
C VAL A 79 -0.75 -4.16 20.38
N LYS A 80 -1.20 -3.44 19.36
CA LYS A 80 -2.32 -2.50 19.42
C LYS A 80 -3.20 -2.64 18.19
N LEU A 81 -4.46 -2.98 18.40
CA LEU A 81 -5.49 -3.16 17.36
C LEU A 81 -6.63 -2.17 17.55
N SER A 82 -7.38 -1.94 16.48
CA SER A 82 -8.63 -1.18 16.55
C SER A 82 -9.77 -2.13 16.86
N ASP A 83 -10.57 -1.78 17.85
CA ASP A 83 -11.65 -2.58 18.40
C ASP A 83 -12.95 -1.78 18.49
N SER A 84 -14.08 -2.46 18.42
CA SER A 84 -15.39 -1.85 18.55
C SER A 84 -16.35 -2.81 19.22
N THR A 85 -17.32 -2.24 19.94
CA THR A 85 -18.46 -2.99 20.47
C THR A 85 -19.61 -3.09 19.46
N LEU A 86 -19.48 -2.45 18.29
CA LEU A 86 -20.46 -2.56 17.22
C LEU A 86 -20.35 -3.96 16.56
N PRO A 87 -21.47 -4.60 16.21
CA PRO A 87 -21.45 -5.89 15.52
C PRO A 87 -20.62 -5.84 14.23
N GLY A 88 -19.78 -6.86 13.98
CA GLY A 88 -18.92 -6.94 12.79
C GLY A 88 -17.77 -5.94 12.77
N ARG A 89 -17.48 -5.33 13.93
CA ARG A 89 -16.42 -4.32 14.08
C ARG A 89 -15.49 -4.61 15.25
N ALA A 90 -15.68 -5.69 16.00
CA ALA A 90 -14.71 -6.05 17.03
C ALA A 90 -13.39 -6.50 16.39
N TRP A 91 -12.28 -6.37 17.12
CA TRP A 91 -10.97 -6.83 16.64
C TRP A 91 -10.91 -8.34 16.37
N ARG A 92 -11.80 -9.10 17.03
CA ARG A 92 -11.93 -10.56 16.95
C ARG A 92 -12.98 -11.01 15.93
N ASP A 93 -13.81 -10.08 15.45
CA ASP A 93 -14.91 -10.39 14.55
C ASP A 93 -14.41 -10.40 13.11
N GLU A 94 -14.94 -11.37 12.34
CA GLU A 94 -14.82 -11.55 10.90
C GLU A 94 -13.40 -11.85 10.37
N GLY A 95 -13.32 -12.80 9.45
CA GLY A 95 -12.15 -13.03 8.59
C GLY A 95 -10.91 -13.71 9.20
N MET A 96 -10.74 -13.78 10.53
CA MET A 96 -9.59 -14.45 11.18
C MET A 96 -9.98 -15.70 11.99
N ARG A 97 -9.36 -16.84 11.67
CA ARG A 97 -9.43 -18.11 12.44
C ARG A 97 -8.60 -18.01 13.73
N PRO A 98 -8.83 -18.89 14.73
CA PRO A 98 -8.02 -18.92 15.96
C PRO A 98 -6.49 -18.99 15.72
N ASP A 99 -6.06 -19.73 14.71
CA ASP A 99 -4.67 -19.97 14.36
C ASP A 99 -4.09 -18.98 13.33
N ASP A 100 -4.91 -18.06 12.82
CA ASP A 100 -4.45 -16.97 11.98
C ASP A 100 -3.64 -15.96 12.80
N VAL A 101 -2.80 -15.18 12.12
CA VAL A 101 -1.68 -14.47 12.75
C VAL A 101 -1.79 -12.96 12.54
N PHE A 102 -1.65 -12.20 13.62
CA PHE A 102 -1.30 -10.79 13.54
C PHE A 102 0.22 -10.64 13.47
N ALA A 103 0.71 -9.94 12.44
CA ALA A 103 2.12 -9.65 12.22
C ALA A 103 2.40 -8.16 12.51
N PHE A 104 3.05 -7.86 13.63
CA PHE A 104 3.41 -6.51 14.02
C PHE A 104 4.86 -6.22 13.63
N ALA A 105 5.10 -5.15 12.88
CA ALA A 105 6.43 -4.77 12.44
C ALA A 105 6.77 -3.35 12.90
N ARG A 106 8.02 -3.14 13.34
CA ARG A 106 8.53 -1.81 13.65
C ARG A 106 8.99 -1.12 12.37
N VAL A 107 8.39 0.01 12.04
CA VAL A 107 8.70 0.80 10.84
C VAL A 107 9.34 2.13 11.24
N ASN A 108 10.55 2.39 10.75
CA ASN A 108 11.23 3.67 10.95
C ASN A 108 11.12 4.53 9.69
N MET A 109 10.15 5.44 9.68
CA MET A 109 9.91 6.38 8.59
C MET A 109 10.93 7.53 8.51
N LYS A 110 11.90 7.60 9.45
CA LYS A 110 12.91 8.68 9.48
C LYS A 110 14.17 8.35 8.70
N THR A 111 14.33 7.12 8.22
CA THR A 111 15.46 6.71 7.39
C THR A 111 15.08 6.76 5.91
N SER A 112 16.06 7.01 5.06
CA SER A 112 15.95 6.84 3.61
C SER A 112 17.08 5.89 3.16
N PRO A 113 16.77 4.66 2.72
CA PRO A 113 15.43 4.07 2.59
C PRO A 113 14.74 3.82 3.95
N VAL A 114 13.41 3.70 3.93
CA VAL A 114 12.61 3.35 5.11
C VAL A 114 13.02 1.96 5.61
N SER A 115 13.31 1.83 6.91
CA SER A 115 13.72 0.54 7.49
C SER A 115 12.57 -0.13 8.25
N VAL A 116 12.38 -1.44 8.05
CA VAL A 116 11.46 -2.29 8.82
C VAL A 116 12.27 -3.29 9.64
N SER A 117 11.89 -3.53 10.90
CA SER A 117 12.61 -4.43 11.81
C SER A 117 11.66 -5.07 12.82
N ASN A 118 12.15 -6.09 13.53
CA ASN A 118 11.47 -6.71 14.68
C ASN A 118 10.02 -7.12 14.39
N ILE A 119 9.84 -8.02 13.42
CA ILE A 119 8.52 -8.59 13.14
C ILE A 119 8.14 -9.55 14.28
N VAL A 120 6.93 -9.38 14.81
CA VAL A 120 6.37 -10.19 15.88
C VAL A 120 5.09 -10.82 15.38
N TYR A 121 5.03 -12.14 15.46
CA TYR A 121 3.87 -12.94 15.10
C TYR A 121 3.12 -13.39 16.34
N VAL A 122 1.81 -13.13 16.36
CA VAL A 122 0.91 -13.52 17.45
C VAL A 122 -0.36 -14.10 16.86
N THR A 123 -0.78 -15.28 17.29
CA THR A 123 -2.04 -15.85 16.82
C THR A 123 -3.24 -15.08 17.38
N ARG A 124 -4.36 -15.07 16.66
CA ARG A 124 -5.62 -14.50 17.15
C ARG A 124 -6.01 -15.13 18.49
N GLN A 125 -5.89 -16.45 18.61
CA GLN A 125 -6.18 -17.16 19.86
C GLN A 125 -5.29 -16.68 21.01
N SER A 126 -4.00 -16.44 20.78
CA SER A 126 -3.14 -15.97 21.88
C SER A 126 -3.50 -14.56 22.36
N LEU A 127 -4.02 -13.68 21.49
CA LEU A 127 -4.53 -12.38 21.92
C LEU A 127 -5.84 -12.51 22.69
N GLU A 128 -6.69 -13.46 22.30
CA GLU A 128 -7.95 -13.78 22.99
C GLU A 128 -7.67 -14.33 24.40
N ASP A 129 -6.73 -15.28 24.53
CA ASP A 129 -6.31 -15.84 25.82
C ASP A 129 -5.73 -14.76 26.76
N ALA A 130 -5.16 -13.70 26.18
CA ALA A 130 -4.60 -12.56 26.90
C ALA A 130 -5.57 -11.37 27.04
N LEU A 131 -6.84 -11.52 26.68
CA LEU A 131 -7.80 -10.43 26.61
C LEU A 131 -8.01 -9.73 27.97
N GLU A 132 -8.06 -10.49 29.07
CA GLU A 132 -8.17 -9.94 30.43
C GLU A 132 -7.01 -9.03 30.82
N SER A 133 -5.85 -9.21 30.17
CA SER A 133 -4.65 -8.39 30.38
C SER A 133 -4.59 -7.18 29.46
N SER A 134 -5.47 -7.10 28.45
CA SER A 134 -5.54 -5.99 27.51
C SER A 134 -6.09 -4.71 28.16
N LYS A 135 -5.83 -3.57 27.53
CA LYS A 135 -6.36 -2.27 27.93
C LYS A 135 -7.08 -1.62 26.77
N GLU A 136 -8.25 -1.08 27.07
CA GLU A 136 -8.98 -0.20 26.17
C GLU A 136 -8.46 1.23 26.33
N GLY A 137 -8.16 1.86 25.20
CA GLY A 137 -7.82 3.26 25.08
C GLY A 137 -9.08 4.13 24.96
N ASN A 138 -8.86 5.43 24.83
CA ASN A 138 -9.94 6.36 24.53
C ASN A 138 -10.50 6.08 23.12
N ARG A 139 -11.78 6.40 22.91
CA ARG A 139 -12.37 6.42 21.56
C ARG A 139 -11.56 7.37 20.69
N LYS A 140 -11.25 6.93 19.47
CA LYS A 140 -10.64 7.78 18.45
C LYS A 140 -11.59 8.93 18.09
N SER A 141 -11.04 10.01 17.53
CA SER A 141 -11.87 11.13 17.09
C SER A 141 -12.86 10.68 16.01
N VAL A 142 -13.98 11.41 15.84
CA VAL A 142 -14.98 11.10 14.81
C VAL A 142 -14.36 11.02 13.40
N SER A 143 -13.27 11.76 13.15
CA SER A 143 -12.50 11.74 11.91
C SER A 143 -11.64 10.49 11.70
N GLU A 144 -11.31 9.75 12.75
CA GLU A 144 -10.44 8.54 12.72
C GLU A 144 -11.24 7.23 12.82
N GLY A 145 -12.57 7.33 12.88
CA GLY A 145 -13.50 6.22 13.12
C GLY A 145 -13.90 6.11 14.59
N SER A 146 -15.12 5.66 14.87
CA SER A 146 -15.67 5.53 16.24
C SER A 146 -15.07 4.37 17.06
N GLU A 147 -14.00 3.77 16.56
CA GLU A 147 -13.33 2.61 17.14
C GLU A 147 -12.44 3.01 18.32
N MET A 148 -12.26 2.07 19.24
CA MET A 148 -11.41 2.19 20.41
C MET A 148 -10.10 1.44 20.16
N ASP A 149 -9.00 1.96 20.67
CA ASP A 149 -7.75 1.21 20.64
C ASP A 149 -7.76 0.13 21.72
N ARG A 150 -7.47 -1.12 21.36
CA ARG A 150 -7.16 -2.19 22.32
C ARG A 150 -5.68 -2.50 22.28
N THR A 151 -5.03 -2.46 23.43
CA THR A 151 -3.59 -2.65 23.56
C THR A 151 -3.29 -3.79 24.51
N TRP A 152 -2.47 -4.74 24.07
CA TRP A 152 -1.92 -5.79 24.92
C TRP A 152 -0.56 -5.34 25.44
N PRO A 153 -0.34 -5.35 26.77
CA PRO A 153 0.94 -4.97 27.35
C PRO A 153 2.12 -5.73 26.74
N MET A 154 3.07 -4.95 26.21
CA MET A 154 4.37 -5.41 25.71
C MET A 154 5.41 -4.37 26.09
N TRP A 155 6.63 -4.83 26.33
CA TRP A 155 7.80 -4.00 26.53
C TRP A 155 8.87 -4.35 25.49
N ALA A 156 9.10 -3.38 24.59
CA ALA A 156 10.17 -3.37 23.61
C ALA A 156 11.00 -2.08 23.83
N PRO A 157 12.17 -2.16 24.49
CA PRO A 157 12.99 -0.99 24.81
C PRO A 157 13.42 -0.23 23.55
N ASP A 158 13.49 1.10 23.60
CA ASP A 158 13.98 1.93 22.48
C ASP A 158 15.52 2.00 22.40
N TYR A 159 16.22 1.14 23.14
CA TYR A 159 17.67 1.06 23.23
C TYR A 159 18.15 -0.40 23.18
N ALA A 160 19.41 -0.60 22.79
CA ALA A 160 20.08 -1.88 22.91
C ALA A 160 20.58 -2.14 24.33
N GLY A 161 20.67 -3.40 24.72
CA GLY A 161 21.00 -3.81 26.07
C GLY A 161 21.26 -5.30 26.20
N GLU A 162 21.37 -5.78 27.44
CA GLU A 162 21.49 -7.21 27.76
C GLU A 162 20.50 -7.57 28.87
N VAL A 163 19.87 -8.73 28.76
CA VAL A 163 19.04 -9.27 29.84
C VAL A 163 19.95 -9.81 30.94
N VAL A 164 19.92 -9.18 32.11
CA VAL A 164 20.76 -9.57 33.26
C VAL A 164 20.10 -10.70 34.06
N ALA A 165 18.79 -10.63 34.23
CA ALA A 165 18.05 -11.62 34.99
C ALA A 165 16.57 -11.61 34.58
N VAL A 166 15.99 -12.80 34.55
CA VAL A 166 14.55 -13.02 34.40
C VAL A 166 14.06 -13.69 35.69
N ASP A 167 13.05 -13.10 36.32
CA ASP A 167 12.40 -13.66 37.49
C ASP A 167 10.92 -13.87 37.14
N ASP A 168 10.61 -15.09 36.69
CA ASP A 168 9.25 -15.48 36.28
C ASP A 168 8.27 -15.50 37.46
N GLY A 169 8.77 -15.77 38.68
CA GLY A 169 7.96 -15.79 39.90
C GLY A 169 7.55 -14.39 40.35
N LEU A 170 8.48 -13.43 40.31
CA LEU A 170 8.21 -12.02 40.62
C LEU A 170 7.78 -11.20 39.41
N LYS A 171 7.72 -11.80 38.22
CA LYS A 171 7.25 -11.14 37.01
C LYS A 171 8.08 -9.89 36.72
N LYS A 172 9.41 -10.08 36.69
CA LYS A 172 10.39 -9.01 36.52
C LYS A 172 11.49 -9.42 35.56
N VAL A 173 11.92 -8.47 34.75
CA VAL A 173 13.13 -8.60 33.93
C VAL A 173 14.06 -7.44 34.24
N ARG A 174 15.34 -7.76 34.42
CA ARG A 174 16.40 -6.79 34.63
C ARG A 174 17.24 -6.72 33.37
N VAL A 175 17.46 -5.52 32.86
CA VAL A 175 18.29 -5.28 31.66
C VAL A 175 19.34 -4.21 31.91
N THR A 176 20.39 -4.19 31.09
CA THR A 176 21.36 -3.08 31.03
C THR A 176 21.09 -2.16 29.85
N LYS A 177 21.46 -0.88 30.00
CA LYS A 177 21.63 0.10 28.92
C LYS A 177 22.99 0.77 29.15
N GLY A 178 24.01 0.31 28.46
CA GLY A 178 25.40 0.65 28.79
C GLY A 178 25.71 0.23 30.24
N THR A 179 26.14 1.17 31.08
CA THR A 179 26.49 0.91 32.48
C THR A 179 25.30 0.96 33.46
N ARG A 180 24.11 1.35 32.99
CA ARG A 180 22.92 1.49 33.86
C ARG A 180 22.06 0.24 33.80
N THR A 181 21.56 -0.18 34.96
CA THR A 181 20.67 -1.32 35.09
C THR A 181 19.23 -0.85 35.33
N TYR A 182 18.30 -1.37 34.54
CA TYR A 182 16.87 -1.09 34.62
C TYR A 182 16.14 -2.34 35.07
N LEU A 183 15.18 -2.17 35.98
CA LEU A 183 14.27 -3.23 36.40
C LEU A 183 12.89 -2.92 35.83
N TYR A 184 12.41 -3.77 34.93
CA TYR A 184 11.04 -3.72 34.46
C TYR A 184 10.22 -4.74 35.24
N GLY A 185 9.21 -4.25 35.97
CA GLY A 185 8.27 -5.10 36.72
C GLY A 185 6.85 -4.75 36.32
N HIS A 186 6.08 -5.75 35.94
CA HIS A 186 4.67 -5.59 35.57
C HIS A 186 3.71 -6.03 36.68
N GLY A 187 4.24 -6.61 37.77
CA GLY A 187 3.51 -6.94 38.99
C GLY A 187 2.44 -8.03 38.77
N LYS A 188 1.40 -8.05 39.60
CA LYS A 188 0.28 -9.01 39.48
C LYS A 188 -0.69 -8.73 38.32
N ARG A 189 -0.41 -7.71 37.47
CA ARG A 189 -1.39 -7.17 36.52
C ARG A 189 -1.67 -8.06 35.32
N TRP A 190 -0.74 -8.93 34.92
CA TRP A 190 -0.90 -9.85 33.78
C TRP A 190 0.15 -10.97 33.83
N ALA A 191 -0.06 -12.05 33.08
CA ALA A 191 0.92 -13.14 32.93
C ALA A 191 2.05 -12.71 31.99
N ALA A 192 3.33 -12.76 32.40
CA ALA A 192 4.42 -12.43 31.49
C ALA A 192 5.03 -13.64 30.80
N PHE A 193 5.35 -13.38 29.54
CA PHE A 193 6.27 -14.16 28.75
C PHE A 193 7.51 -13.30 28.49
N HIS A 194 8.67 -13.96 28.48
CA HIS A 194 9.97 -13.36 28.22
C HIS A 194 10.55 -14.02 26.96
N THR A 195 11.01 -13.22 26.00
CA THR A 195 11.59 -13.69 24.73
C THR A 195 13.07 -14.01 24.80
N LEU A 196 13.76 -13.54 25.84
CA LEU A 196 15.22 -13.52 25.92
C LEU A 196 15.67 -14.09 27.26
N ALA A 197 16.65 -14.99 27.23
CA ALA A 197 17.27 -15.55 28.42
C ALA A 197 18.25 -14.56 29.05
N ALA A 198 18.56 -14.74 30.34
CA ALA A 198 19.65 -14.02 30.99
C ALA A 198 20.98 -14.23 30.25
N GLY A 199 21.78 -13.19 30.10
CA GLY A 199 22.99 -13.14 29.28
C GLY A 199 22.76 -12.77 27.81
N THR A 200 21.49 -12.63 27.37
CA THR A 200 21.19 -12.36 25.95
C THR A 200 21.21 -10.86 25.67
N ALA A 201 22.07 -10.44 24.75
CA ALA A 201 22.06 -9.09 24.20
C ALA A 201 20.84 -8.88 23.27
N PHE A 202 20.34 -7.65 23.22
CA PHE A 202 19.23 -7.28 22.35
C PHE A 202 19.41 -5.90 21.74
N GLU A 203 18.84 -5.71 20.56
CA GLU A 203 18.79 -4.44 19.86
C GLU A 203 17.59 -3.59 20.26
N ALA A 204 17.65 -2.30 19.96
CA ALA A 204 16.53 -1.39 20.16
C ALA A 204 15.28 -1.88 19.41
N GLY A 205 14.15 -1.91 20.10
CA GLY A 205 12.85 -2.33 19.59
C GLY A 205 12.60 -3.83 19.66
N ARG A 206 13.57 -4.63 20.12
CA ARG A 206 13.36 -6.06 20.35
C ARG A 206 12.39 -6.24 21.54
N PRO A 207 11.30 -7.02 21.41
CA PRO A 207 10.46 -7.35 22.55
C PRO A 207 11.26 -8.10 23.62
N VAL A 208 11.00 -7.77 24.88
CA VAL A 208 11.64 -8.43 26.04
C VAL A 208 10.60 -9.07 26.96
N ALA A 209 9.45 -8.41 27.18
CA ALA A 209 8.38 -8.93 28.04
C ALA A 209 7.00 -8.58 27.47
N PHE A 210 6.01 -9.47 27.56
CA PHE A 210 4.68 -9.28 26.97
C PHE A 210 3.63 -10.20 27.60
N CYS A 211 2.34 -9.88 27.46
CA CYS A 211 1.25 -10.55 28.18
C CYS A 211 0.56 -11.70 27.42
N PHE A 212 1.03 -12.02 26.22
CA PHE A 212 0.48 -13.04 25.32
C PHE A 212 1.59 -14.02 24.93
N ARG A 213 1.28 -15.13 24.27
CA ARG A 213 2.29 -16.00 23.67
C ARG A 213 2.56 -15.55 22.25
N MET A 214 3.83 -15.42 21.89
CA MET A 214 4.17 -15.32 20.47
C MET A 214 3.87 -16.66 19.79
N ALA A 215 3.64 -16.65 18.48
CA ALA A 215 3.47 -17.89 17.74
C ALA A 215 4.76 -18.74 17.85
N ASP A 216 4.64 -19.96 18.37
CA ASP A 216 5.79 -20.88 18.54
C ASP A 216 6.45 -21.22 17.20
N SER A 217 5.63 -21.30 16.16
CA SER A 217 6.07 -21.38 14.78
C SER A 217 5.04 -20.70 13.88
N VAL A 218 5.54 -19.97 12.90
CA VAL A 218 4.75 -19.47 11.78
C VAL A 218 5.12 -20.16 10.47
N ALA A 219 5.84 -21.28 10.51
CA ALA A 219 6.17 -22.04 9.30
C ALA A 219 4.90 -22.45 8.53
N CYS A 220 5.02 -22.44 7.21
CA CYS A 220 3.98 -22.96 6.32
C CYS A 220 3.81 -24.46 6.54
N ALA A 221 2.56 -24.92 6.57
CA ALA A 221 2.25 -26.35 6.62
C ALA A 221 2.45 -27.04 5.26
N GLY A 222 2.70 -26.27 4.19
CA GLY A 222 2.96 -26.76 2.84
C GLY A 222 1.70 -26.97 1.99
N GLU A 223 1.91 -27.21 0.70
CA GLU A 223 0.83 -27.51 -0.24
C GLU A 223 0.02 -28.74 0.20
N GLY A 224 -1.30 -28.68 0.03
CA GLY A 224 -2.21 -29.78 0.35
C GLY A 224 -2.56 -29.92 1.84
N SER A 225 -1.97 -29.10 2.73
CA SER A 225 -2.40 -29.05 4.13
C SER A 225 -3.78 -28.40 4.31
N TRP A 226 -4.23 -27.66 3.30
CA TRP A 226 -5.48 -26.90 3.31
C TRP A 226 -6.51 -27.51 2.35
N GLY A 227 -7.66 -27.91 2.90
CA GLY A 227 -8.86 -28.33 2.16
C GLY A 227 -9.62 -27.13 1.57
N TRP A 228 -8.98 -26.37 0.67
CA TRP A 228 -9.57 -25.17 0.10
C TRP A 228 -10.81 -25.46 -0.76
N LYS A 229 -10.88 -26.65 -1.38
CA LYS A 229 -12.05 -27.05 -2.17
C LYS A 229 -13.27 -27.31 -1.29
N GLU A 230 -13.07 -27.86 -0.11
CA GLU A 230 -14.10 -28.01 0.91
C GLU A 230 -14.54 -26.64 1.43
N ASP A 231 -13.59 -25.72 1.64
CA ASP A 231 -13.88 -24.35 2.07
C ASP A 231 -14.74 -23.57 1.04
N LEU A 232 -14.63 -23.86 -0.27
CA LEU A 232 -15.53 -23.31 -1.29
C LEU A 232 -17.00 -23.67 -1.01
N LEU A 233 -17.28 -24.83 -0.42
CA LEU A 233 -18.64 -25.30 -0.14
C LEU A 233 -19.14 -24.84 1.24
N SER A 234 -18.31 -24.15 2.03
CA SER A 234 -18.67 -23.64 3.35
C SER A 234 -19.85 -22.67 3.26
N ALA A 235 -20.79 -22.74 4.22
CA ALA A 235 -21.86 -21.75 4.36
C ALA A 235 -21.37 -20.39 4.91
N ASP A 236 -20.15 -20.34 5.45
CA ASP A 236 -19.52 -19.15 6.00
C ASP A 236 -18.72 -18.41 4.91
N GLU A 237 -19.13 -17.18 4.62
CA GLU A 237 -18.48 -16.33 3.61
C GLU A 237 -17.02 -15.99 3.98
N ASP A 238 -16.69 -15.91 5.27
CA ASP A 238 -15.31 -15.67 5.71
C ASP A 238 -14.39 -16.86 5.44
N ILE A 239 -14.96 -18.05 5.30
CA ILE A 239 -14.25 -19.26 4.89
C ILE A 239 -14.21 -19.37 3.37
N ARG A 240 -15.35 -19.10 2.73
CA ARG A 240 -15.54 -19.26 1.29
C ARG A 240 -14.75 -18.24 0.47
N PHE A 241 -14.78 -16.96 0.85
CA PHE A 241 -14.14 -15.88 0.08
C PHE A 241 -12.64 -16.11 -0.13
N PRO A 242 -11.85 -16.45 0.91
CA PRO A 242 -10.43 -16.74 0.71
C PRO A 242 -10.18 -17.98 -0.16
N ALA A 243 -11.03 -19.01 -0.08
CA ALA A 243 -10.95 -20.19 -0.94
C ALA A 243 -11.25 -19.85 -2.41
N VAL A 244 -12.23 -18.98 -2.68
CA VAL A 244 -12.52 -18.46 -4.03
C VAL A 244 -11.28 -17.76 -4.57
N LYS A 245 -10.73 -16.79 -3.83
CA LYS A 245 -9.51 -16.06 -4.23
C LYS A 245 -8.32 -16.98 -4.47
N ALA A 246 -8.13 -18.00 -3.63
CA ALA A 246 -7.04 -18.96 -3.78
C ALA A 246 -7.18 -19.84 -5.02
N ALA A 247 -8.40 -20.17 -5.45
CA ALA A 247 -8.65 -20.98 -6.66
C ALA A 247 -7.95 -20.42 -7.90
N ARG A 248 -7.85 -19.08 -7.98
CA ARG A 248 -7.09 -18.39 -9.02
C ARG A 248 -5.62 -18.83 -9.12
N PHE A 249 -4.98 -19.08 -7.97
CA PHE A 249 -3.56 -19.40 -7.85
C PHE A 249 -3.28 -20.90 -7.80
N LEU A 250 -4.27 -21.68 -7.36
CA LEU A 250 -4.22 -23.14 -7.22
C LEU A 250 -4.77 -23.89 -8.45
N GLY A 251 -5.42 -23.17 -9.37
CA GLY A 251 -6.02 -23.72 -10.58
C GLY A 251 -7.54 -23.88 -10.45
N THR A 252 -8.28 -23.33 -11.41
CA THR A 252 -9.75 -23.30 -11.40
C THR A 252 -10.38 -24.54 -12.02
N GLU A 253 -9.67 -25.28 -12.88
CA GLU A 253 -10.16 -26.49 -13.57
C GLU A 253 -10.94 -27.47 -12.67
N PRO A 254 -10.47 -27.86 -11.46
CA PRO A 254 -11.20 -28.82 -10.63
C PRO A 254 -12.45 -28.26 -9.96
N VAL A 255 -12.69 -26.95 -10.01
CA VAL A 255 -13.74 -26.23 -9.27
C VAL A 255 -14.50 -25.24 -10.15
N GLU A 256 -14.33 -25.30 -11.48
CA GLU A 256 -14.86 -24.30 -12.40
C GLU A 256 -16.38 -24.16 -12.27
N ASP A 257 -17.11 -25.28 -12.27
CA ASP A 257 -18.57 -25.28 -12.13
C ASP A 257 -19.05 -24.63 -10.83
N ILE A 258 -18.30 -24.83 -9.73
CA ILE A 258 -18.59 -24.24 -8.43
C ILE A 258 -18.41 -22.72 -8.52
N LEU A 259 -17.30 -22.26 -9.10
CA LEU A 259 -17.00 -20.83 -9.24
C LEU A 259 -17.99 -20.14 -10.19
N VAL A 260 -18.38 -20.79 -11.29
CA VAL A 260 -19.41 -20.28 -12.21
C VAL A 260 -20.74 -20.14 -11.48
N GLY A 261 -21.15 -21.18 -10.74
CA GLY A 261 -22.36 -21.13 -9.92
C GLY A 261 -22.34 -19.98 -8.91
N MET A 262 -21.20 -19.74 -8.24
CA MET A 262 -21.04 -18.62 -7.31
C MET A 262 -21.08 -17.25 -8.01
N ALA A 263 -20.48 -17.12 -9.19
CA ALA A 263 -20.45 -15.85 -9.92
C ALA A 263 -21.86 -15.43 -10.38
N ASP A 264 -22.66 -16.42 -10.77
CA ASP A 264 -24.03 -16.23 -11.29
C ASP A 264 -25.11 -16.20 -10.18
N ASP A 265 -24.78 -16.57 -8.94
CA ASP A 265 -25.73 -16.58 -7.82
C ASP A 265 -26.05 -15.16 -7.32
N GLU A 266 -27.16 -14.60 -7.79
CA GLU A 266 -27.61 -13.27 -7.36
C GLU A 266 -27.99 -13.15 -5.89
N ALA A 267 -28.19 -14.27 -5.18
CA ALA A 267 -28.45 -14.26 -3.74
C ALA A 267 -27.17 -14.12 -2.90
N SER A 268 -26.00 -14.43 -3.47
CA SER A 268 -24.71 -14.30 -2.81
C SER A 268 -24.26 -12.83 -2.72
N ASP A 269 -23.43 -12.51 -1.72
CA ASP A 269 -22.81 -11.18 -1.61
C ASP A 269 -22.04 -10.84 -2.91
N TRP A 270 -22.23 -9.62 -3.40
CA TRP A 270 -21.65 -9.19 -4.68
C TRP A 270 -20.11 -9.28 -4.69
N ARG A 271 -19.44 -9.21 -3.53
CA ARG A 271 -17.97 -9.34 -3.44
C ARG A 271 -17.53 -10.77 -3.70
N LEU A 272 -18.27 -11.75 -3.20
CA LEU A 272 -18.01 -13.15 -3.46
C LEU A 272 -18.17 -13.46 -4.96
N ARG A 273 -19.26 -12.97 -5.56
CA ARG A 273 -19.51 -13.09 -7.01
C ARG A 273 -18.38 -12.47 -7.84
N LEU A 274 -17.97 -11.26 -7.45
CA LEU A 274 -16.89 -10.52 -8.11
C LEU A 274 -15.55 -11.25 -7.98
N GLU A 275 -15.20 -11.77 -6.79
CA GLU A 275 -13.98 -12.57 -6.61
C GLU A 275 -14.04 -13.90 -7.37
N ALA A 276 -15.23 -14.51 -7.52
CA ALA A 276 -15.40 -15.69 -8.37
C ALA A 276 -15.14 -15.38 -9.85
N HIS A 277 -15.65 -14.26 -10.37
CA HIS A 277 -15.29 -13.78 -11.70
C HIS A 277 -13.78 -13.50 -11.81
N ALA A 278 -13.17 -12.83 -10.82
CA ALA A 278 -11.74 -12.54 -10.81
C ALA A 278 -10.88 -13.81 -10.81
N SER A 279 -11.34 -14.87 -10.14
CA SER A 279 -10.66 -16.16 -10.06
C SER A 279 -10.75 -16.95 -11.36
N LEU A 280 -11.89 -16.86 -12.07
CA LEU A 280 -12.11 -17.48 -13.38
C LEU A 280 -11.45 -16.71 -14.54
N ALA A 281 -11.25 -15.41 -14.39
CA ALA A 281 -10.81 -14.52 -15.47
C ALA A 281 -9.52 -14.94 -16.20
N PRO A 282 -8.50 -15.55 -15.56
CA PRO A 282 -7.30 -16.01 -16.26
C PRO A 282 -7.56 -17.06 -17.34
N THR A 283 -8.61 -17.88 -17.18
CA THR A 283 -8.95 -18.95 -18.14
C THR A 283 -10.26 -18.70 -18.88
N ARG A 284 -11.03 -17.68 -18.49
CA ARG A 284 -12.39 -17.45 -18.99
C ARG A 284 -12.63 -15.98 -19.36
N PRO A 285 -12.48 -15.60 -20.65
CA PRO A 285 -12.70 -14.23 -21.12
C PRO A 285 -14.09 -13.65 -20.79
N ALA A 286 -15.11 -14.49 -20.68
CA ALA A 286 -16.45 -14.06 -20.26
C ALA A 286 -16.47 -13.46 -18.85
N SER A 287 -15.59 -13.93 -17.94
CA SER A 287 -15.48 -13.37 -16.59
C SER A 287 -14.78 -12.01 -16.57
N VAL A 288 -13.81 -11.78 -17.46
CA VAL A 288 -13.25 -10.42 -17.69
C VAL A 288 -14.35 -9.49 -18.21
N ALA A 289 -15.16 -9.94 -19.17
CA ALA A 289 -16.27 -9.16 -19.69
C ALA A 289 -17.32 -8.83 -18.61
N ALA A 290 -17.60 -9.76 -17.70
CA ALA A 290 -18.51 -9.52 -16.56
C ALA A 290 -17.96 -8.43 -15.61
N LEU A 291 -16.66 -8.47 -15.29
CA LEU A 291 -16.01 -7.43 -14.48
C LEU A 291 -16.03 -6.06 -15.18
N LEU A 292 -15.78 -6.02 -16.49
CA LEU A 292 -15.88 -4.80 -17.29
C LEU A 292 -17.29 -4.21 -17.24
N VAL A 293 -18.32 -5.04 -17.46
CA VAL A 293 -19.72 -4.62 -17.38
C VAL A 293 -20.04 -4.08 -15.98
N LEU A 294 -19.58 -4.75 -14.91
CA LEU A 294 -19.78 -4.28 -13.54
C LEU A 294 -19.12 -2.92 -13.29
N ALA A 295 -17.91 -2.70 -13.80
CA ALA A 295 -17.20 -1.42 -13.67
C ALA A 295 -17.89 -0.26 -14.41
N GLU A 296 -18.56 -0.54 -15.52
CA GLU A 296 -19.14 0.48 -16.39
C GLU A 296 -20.61 0.80 -16.11
N ARG A 297 -21.33 -0.14 -15.49
CA ARG A 297 -22.78 -0.06 -15.29
C ARG A 297 -23.19 1.07 -14.36
N ALA A 298 -23.97 2.01 -14.88
CA ALA A 298 -24.43 3.22 -14.18
C ALA A 298 -25.30 2.96 -12.94
N ASP A 299 -25.92 1.78 -12.82
CA ASP A 299 -26.73 1.34 -11.69
C ASP A 299 -25.93 0.60 -10.61
N SER A 300 -24.68 0.22 -10.91
CA SER A 300 -23.83 -0.47 -9.95
C SER A 300 -23.31 0.49 -8.88
N ALA A 301 -23.27 0.00 -7.63
CA ALA A 301 -22.72 0.74 -6.50
C ALA A 301 -21.27 1.17 -6.80
N ALA A 302 -20.88 2.37 -6.35
CA ALA A 302 -19.58 2.93 -6.67
C ALA A 302 -18.43 2.01 -6.19
N GLU A 303 -18.60 1.42 -5.02
CA GLU A 303 -17.67 0.45 -4.44
C GLU A 303 -17.51 -0.80 -5.31
N ALA A 304 -18.60 -1.30 -5.89
CA ALA A 304 -18.56 -2.48 -6.75
C ALA A 304 -17.82 -2.19 -8.06
N ARG A 305 -17.99 -0.99 -8.62
CA ARG A 305 -17.23 -0.57 -9.82
C ARG A 305 -15.75 -0.46 -9.53
N MET A 306 -15.39 0.14 -8.39
CA MET A 306 -14.01 0.27 -7.97
C MET A 306 -13.36 -1.10 -7.75
N GLU A 307 -14.00 -2.00 -7.02
CA GLU A 307 -13.49 -3.36 -6.79
C GLU A 307 -13.38 -4.18 -8.09
N ALA A 308 -14.25 -3.95 -9.07
CA ALA A 308 -14.15 -4.60 -10.38
C ALA A 308 -12.90 -4.13 -11.14
N VAL A 309 -12.61 -2.83 -11.13
CA VAL A 309 -11.38 -2.27 -11.70
C VAL A 309 -10.13 -2.79 -10.99
N LEU A 310 -10.14 -2.83 -9.66
CA LEU A 310 -9.02 -3.39 -8.89
C LEU A 310 -8.84 -4.88 -9.13
N SER A 311 -9.91 -5.63 -9.37
CA SER A 311 -9.80 -7.05 -9.74
C SER A 311 -9.21 -7.23 -11.14
N LEU A 312 -9.65 -6.40 -12.11
CA LEU A 312 -9.07 -6.38 -13.45
C LEU A 312 -7.56 -6.07 -13.42
N SER A 313 -7.11 -5.15 -12.56
CA SER A 313 -5.68 -4.83 -12.43
C SER A 313 -4.85 -5.95 -11.81
N GLU A 314 -5.47 -6.87 -11.07
CA GLU A 314 -4.78 -8.05 -10.55
C GLU A 314 -4.61 -9.14 -11.62
N ILE A 315 -5.35 -9.12 -12.74
CA ILE A 315 -5.40 -10.19 -13.75
C ILE A 315 -4.34 -9.99 -14.84
N ASP A 316 -3.47 -10.99 -15.03
CA ASP A 316 -2.41 -10.97 -16.04
C ASP A 316 -2.89 -11.53 -17.39
N THR A 317 -3.85 -10.84 -18.02
CA THR A 317 -4.32 -11.16 -19.38
C THR A 317 -4.43 -9.91 -20.24
N GLU A 318 -4.37 -10.09 -21.56
CA GLU A 318 -4.53 -8.98 -22.51
C GLU A 318 -5.96 -8.44 -22.45
N GLU A 319 -6.96 -9.32 -22.31
CA GLU A 319 -8.37 -8.96 -22.18
C GLU A 319 -8.62 -8.07 -20.95
N ALA A 320 -8.00 -8.36 -19.81
CA ALA A 320 -8.11 -7.53 -18.62
C ALA A 320 -7.46 -6.15 -18.84
N THR A 321 -6.33 -6.13 -19.54
CA THR A 321 -5.64 -4.89 -19.91
C THR A 321 -6.47 -4.03 -20.87
N GLU A 322 -7.11 -4.64 -21.87
CA GLU A 322 -8.05 -3.96 -22.77
C GLU A 322 -9.29 -3.45 -22.02
N ALA A 323 -9.82 -4.23 -21.07
CA ALA A 323 -10.92 -3.80 -20.23
C ALA A 323 -10.56 -2.56 -19.40
N LEU A 324 -9.39 -2.55 -18.74
CA LEU A 324 -8.90 -1.39 -18.00
C LEU A 324 -8.74 -0.16 -18.90
N TYR A 325 -8.16 -0.33 -20.09
CA TYR A 325 -7.99 0.76 -21.05
C TYR A 325 -9.33 1.32 -21.55
N SER A 326 -10.29 0.44 -21.87
CA SER A 326 -11.67 0.83 -22.20
C SER A 326 -12.27 1.70 -21.09
N ILE A 327 -12.20 1.24 -19.83
CA ILE A 327 -12.75 1.96 -18.67
C ILE A 327 -12.10 3.33 -18.53
N ALA A 328 -10.77 3.40 -18.56
CA ALA A 328 -10.02 4.65 -18.41
C ALA A 328 -10.38 5.68 -19.50
N GLY A 329 -10.57 5.22 -20.75
CA GLY A 329 -10.86 6.06 -21.91
C GLY A 329 -12.29 6.59 -22.03
N ARG A 330 -13.22 6.22 -21.13
CA ARG A 330 -14.64 6.60 -21.28
C ARG A 330 -14.98 8.01 -20.80
N VAL A 331 -14.52 9.02 -21.53
CA VAL A 331 -14.68 10.46 -21.20
C VAL A 331 -16.14 10.91 -21.08
N GLU A 332 -17.04 10.44 -21.95
CA GLU A 332 -18.46 10.88 -22.00
C GLU A 332 -19.41 9.94 -21.23
N SER A 333 -18.89 8.95 -20.52
CA SER A 333 -19.70 7.90 -19.90
C SER A 333 -20.09 8.20 -18.45
N ALA A 334 -21.07 7.44 -17.95
CA ALA A 334 -21.45 7.41 -16.53
C ALA A 334 -20.39 6.79 -15.60
N VAL A 335 -19.18 6.49 -16.08
CA VAL A 335 -18.08 5.97 -15.26
C VAL A 335 -17.43 7.13 -14.49
N PRO A 336 -17.43 7.11 -13.15
CA PRO A 336 -16.83 8.17 -12.35
C PRO A 336 -15.34 8.35 -12.65
N GLU A 337 -14.85 9.60 -12.62
CA GLU A 337 -13.44 9.90 -12.91
C GLU A 337 -12.47 9.12 -12.02
N GLU A 338 -12.81 8.89 -10.75
CA GLU A 338 -11.96 8.10 -9.84
C GLU A 338 -11.83 6.64 -10.28
N VAL A 339 -12.91 6.03 -10.80
CA VAL A 339 -12.88 4.66 -11.35
C VAL A 339 -12.03 4.62 -12.62
N ARG A 340 -12.14 5.64 -13.48
CA ARG A 340 -11.28 5.79 -14.67
C ARG A 340 -9.81 5.93 -14.29
N ALA A 341 -9.51 6.74 -13.27
CA ALA A 341 -8.15 6.94 -12.78
C ALA A 341 -7.58 5.66 -12.13
N ALA A 342 -8.41 4.88 -11.44
CA ALA A 342 -8.01 3.56 -10.93
C ALA A 342 -7.71 2.57 -12.07
N ALA A 343 -8.45 2.63 -13.17
CA ALA A 343 -8.17 1.79 -14.33
C ALA A 343 -6.85 2.19 -15.01
N ALA A 344 -6.60 3.49 -15.16
CA ALA A 344 -5.31 4.01 -15.62
C ALA A 344 -4.17 3.57 -14.69
N TRP A 345 -4.34 3.67 -13.37
CA TRP A 345 -3.36 3.19 -12.39
C TRP A 345 -3.08 1.70 -12.55
N GLY A 346 -4.12 0.88 -12.75
CA GLY A 346 -4.02 -0.56 -13.00
C GLY A 346 -3.17 -0.92 -14.22
N LEU A 347 -3.16 -0.10 -15.27
CA LEU A 347 -2.34 -0.32 -16.47
C LEU A 347 -0.83 -0.14 -16.21
N GLY A 348 -0.42 0.55 -15.14
CA GLY A 348 1.01 0.75 -14.81
C GLY A 348 1.48 0.00 -13.57
N ALA A 349 0.60 -0.17 -12.59
CA ALA A 349 0.89 -0.80 -11.30
C ALA A 349 0.25 -2.18 -11.12
N GLY A 350 -0.59 -2.64 -12.05
CA GLY A 350 -1.22 -3.95 -12.01
C GLY A 350 -0.30 -5.09 -12.44
N ALA A 351 -0.88 -6.30 -12.53
CA ALA A 351 -0.19 -7.53 -12.87
C ALA A 351 0.41 -7.50 -14.29
N ARG A 352 -0.33 -6.94 -15.25
CA ARG A 352 0.14 -6.72 -16.63
C ARG A 352 0.32 -5.23 -16.90
N LYS A 353 1.56 -4.79 -17.07
CA LYS A 353 1.89 -3.40 -17.40
C LYS A 353 1.69 -3.12 -18.88
N ALA A 354 1.08 -1.98 -19.20
CA ALA A 354 0.79 -1.56 -20.57
C ALA A 354 1.17 -0.08 -20.81
N PRO A 355 2.47 0.25 -20.84
CA PRO A 355 2.97 1.62 -21.01
C PRO A 355 2.47 2.30 -22.29
N ALA A 356 2.33 1.59 -23.41
CA ALA A 356 1.77 2.15 -24.64
C ALA A 356 0.31 2.63 -24.49
N LYS A 357 -0.50 1.92 -23.69
CA LYS A 357 -1.88 2.33 -23.36
C LYS A 357 -1.88 3.52 -22.40
N LEU A 358 -0.98 3.54 -21.41
CA LEU A 358 -0.79 4.70 -20.52
C LEU A 358 -0.40 5.96 -21.27
N MET A 359 0.47 5.86 -22.27
CA MET A 359 0.87 6.99 -23.14
C MET A 359 -0.32 7.67 -23.81
N ARG A 360 -1.42 6.95 -24.07
CA ARG A 360 -2.66 7.54 -24.58
C ARG A 360 -3.46 8.29 -23.51
N LEU A 361 -3.26 7.95 -22.24
CA LEU A 361 -4.01 8.48 -21.09
C LEU A 361 -3.28 9.63 -20.36
N VAL A 362 -1.96 9.78 -20.49
CA VAL A 362 -1.20 10.86 -19.81
C VAL A 362 -1.61 12.28 -20.25
N ASN A 363 -2.38 12.40 -21.34
CA ASN A 363 -2.99 13.66 -21.79
C ASN A 363 -4.52 13.62 -21.78
N ASP A 364 -5.13 12.71 -21.01
CA ASP A 364 -6.60 12.63 -20.86
C ASP A 364 -7.19 13.99 -20.47
N PRO A 365 -8.37 14.39 -20.99
CA PRO A 365 -9.02 15.63 -20.59
C PRO A 365 -9.22 15.77 -19.08
N SER A 366 -9.47 14.66 -18.38
CA SER A 366 -9.53 14.61 -16.93
C SER A 366 -8.11 14.69 -16.34
N VAL A 367 -7.85 15.77 -15.60
CA VAL A 367 -6.58 15.95 -14.87
C VAL A 367 -6.33 14.79 -13.91
N LEU A 368 -7.38 14.24 -13.30
CA LEU A 368 -7.26 13.11 -12.39
C LEU A 368 -6.73 11.86 -13.11
N VAL A 369 -7.31 11.51 -14.26
CA VAL A 369 -6.87 10.35 -15.05
C VAL A 369 -5.46 10.55 -15.59
N ALA A 370 -5.18 11.73 -16.17
CA ALA A 370 -3.88 12.05 -16.76
C ALA A 370 -2.73 11.99 -15.74
N THR A 371 -2.93 12.56 -14.55
CA THR A 371 -1.92 12.55 -13.48
C THR A 371 -1.68 11.15 -12.91
N HIS A 372 -2.73 10.33 -12.76
CA HIS A 372 -2.57 8.94 -12.32
C HIS A 372 -1.86 8.10 -13.37
N ALA A 373 -2.17 8.27 -14.66
CA ALA A 373 -1.47 7.58 -15.74
C ALA A 373 0.02 7.95 -15.78
N ALA A 374 0.33 9.25 -15.65
CA ALA A 374 1.71 9.73 -15.62
C ALA A 374 2.50 9.18 -14.42
N ALA A 375 1.90 9.17 -13.24
CA ALA A 375 2.54 8.71 -12.01
C ALA A 375 2.89 7.21 -11.99
N VAL A 376 2.22 6.38 -12.80
CA VAL A 376 2.49 4.93 -12.89
C VAL A 376 3.24 4.54 -14.17
N MET A 377 3.69 5.49 -14.97
CA MET A 377 4.57 5.19 -16.11
C MET A 377 5.86 4.51 -15.59
N PRO A 378 6.33 3.43 -16.22
CA PRO A 378 7.53 2.73 -15.76
C PRO A 378 8.75 3.66 -15.80
N SER A 379 9.69 3.46 -14.87
CA SER A 379 10.96 4.19 -14.86
C SER A 379 11.77 3.92 -16.14
N ASP A 380 11.82 2.65 -16.55
CA ASP A 380 12.39 2.25 -17.84
C ASP A 380 11.30 2.30 -18.92
N LEU A 381 11.34 3.32 -19.76
CA LEU A 381 10.37 3.50 -20.84
C LEU A 381 10.69 2.57 -22.01
N PRO A 382 9.68 1.89 -22.59
CA PRO A 382 9.83 1.29 -23.91
C PRO A 382 10.25 2.34 -24.94
N GLN A 383 11.08 1.95 -25.91
CA GLN A 383 11.61 2.86 -26.92
C GLN A 383 10.49 3.61 -27.67
N GLU A 384 9.39 2.93 -27.99
CA GLU A 384 8.22 3.54 -28.63
C GLU A 384 7.61 4.69 -27.81
N CYS A 385 7.58 4.56 -26.47
CA CYS A 385 7.06 5.60 -25.58
C CYS A 385 8.05 6.76 -25.50
N LEU A 386 9.35 6.47 -25.44
CA LEU A 386 10.40 7.50 -25.46
C LEU A 386 10.33 8.31 -26.77
N ASP A 387 10.26 7.65 -27.92
CA ASP A 387 10.16 8.31 -29.22
C ASP A 387 8.92 9.22 -29.30
N GLU A 388 7.76 8.74 -28.83
CA GLU A 388 6.53 9.54 -28.78
C GLU A 388 6.66 10.78 -27.88
N LEU A 389 7.28 10.65 -26.69
CA LEU A 389 7.53 11.80 -25.80
C LEU A 389 8.48 12.82 -26.45
N LEU A 390 9.53 12.35 -27.13
CA LEU A 390 10.46 13.24 -27.85
C LEU A 390 9.80 13.95 -29.02
N ASP A 391 8.86 13.30 -29.70
CA ASP A 391 8.05 13.93 -30.74
C ASP A 391 7.09 14.98 -30.16
N TRP A 392 6.52 14.74 -28.97
CA TRP A 392 5.71 15.76 -28.29
C TRP A 392 6.49 17.03 -27.93
N LEU A 393 7.79 16.93 -27.64
CA LEU A 393 8.65 18.10 -27.41
C LEU A 393 8.93 18.92 -28.68
N ARG A 394 8.72 18.32 -29.87
CA ARG A 394 8.89 18.98 -31.17
C ARG A 394 7.55 19.51 -31.72
N ALA A 395 6.45 19.00 -31.20
CA ALA A 395 5.10 19.40 -31.59
C ALA A 395 4.73 20.77 -30.99
N ASP A 396 3.82 21.47 -31.68
CA ASP A 396 3.23 22.73 -31.20
C ASP A 396 2.01 22.47 -30.30
N ASP A 397 2.20 21.63 -29.27
CA ASP A 397 1.20 21.30 -28.25
C ASP A 397 1.82 21.46 -26.85
N PRO A 398 1.62 22.63 -26.20
CA PRO A 398 2.20 22.91 -24.90
C PRO A 398 1.82 21.90 -23.80
N ARG A 399 0.63 21.31 -23.88
CA ARG A 399 0.17 20.35 -22.86
C ARG A 399 0.95 19.04 -22.99
N ARG A 400 1.03 18.49 -24.21
CA ARG A 400 1.79 17.27 -24.48
C ARG A 400 3.27 17.45 -24.20
N ALA A 401 3.82 18.59 -24.58
CA ALA A 401 5.21 18.91 -24.33
C ALA A 401 5.53 19.07 -22.84
N ALA A 402 4.64 19.66 -22.04
CA ALA A 402 4.80 19.74 -20.58
C ALA A 402 4.83 18.33 -19.95
N THR A 403 3.89 17.47 -20.34
CA THR A 403 3.85 16.05 -19.92
C THR A 403 5.16 15.33 -20.30
N ALA A 404 5.62 15.50 -21.54
CA ALA A 404 6.85 14.89 -22.00
C ALA A 404 8.08 15.37 -21.24
N ALA A 405 8.21 16.69 -21.07
CA ALA A 405 9.34 17.27 -20.35
C ALA A 405 9.43 16.74 -18.92
N HIS A 406 8.29 16.69 -18.21
CA HIS A 406 8.22 16.21 -16.84
C HIS A 406 8.54 14.71 -16.72
N LEU A 407 7.92 13.87 -17.55
CA LEU A 407 8.15 12.42 -17.52
C LEU A 407 9.61 12.04 -17.83
N LEU A 408 10.26 12.75 -18.75
CA LEU A 408 11.68 12.54 -19.08
C LEU A 408 12.59 13.02 -17.94
N ALA A 409 12.30 14.15 -17.31
CA ALA A 409 13.10 14.67 -16.20
C ALA A 409 13.04 13.77 -14.96
N GLU A 410 11.85 13.28 -14.60
CA GLU A 410 11.64 12.36 -13.48
C GLU A 410 12.46 11.05 -13.63
N ARG A 411 12.76 10.67 -14.88
CA ARG A 411 13.50 9.44 -15.24
C ARG A 411 14.98 9.68 -15.52
N ASP A 412 15.49 10.86 -15.14
CA ASP A 412 16.88 11.26 -15.35
C ASP A 412 17.33 11.24 -16.83
N LEU A 413 16.39 11.40 -17.77
CA LEU A 413 16.67 11.47 -19.22
C LEU A 413 17.08 12.89 -19.64
N VAL A 414 17.95 13.50 -18.85
CA VAL A 414 18.42 14.90 -18.99
C VAL A 414 19.10 15.12 -20.34
N ALA A 415 19.87 14.15 -20.82
CA ALA A 415 20.55 14.24 -22.11
C ALA A 415 19.56 14.42 -23.28
N GLU A 416 18.41 13.76 -23.22
CA GLU A 416 17.38 13.87 -24.26
C GLU A 416 16.65 15.20 -24.20
N LEU A 417 16.36 15.71 -23.01
CA LEU A 417 15.82 17.06 -22.82
C LEU A 417 16.75 18.14 -23.38
N VAL A 418 18.06 18.03 -23.10
CA VAL A 418 19.09 18.94 -23.64
C VAL A 418 19.16 18.87 -25.17
N ASN A 419 19.03 17.68 -25.75
CA ASN A 419 18.98 17.50 -27.21
C ASN A 419 17.73 18.16 -27.80
N ALA A 420 16.55 17.89 -27.23
CA ALA A 420 15.26 18.40 -27.70
C ALA A 420 15.19 19.92 -27.67
N LEU A 421 15.81 20.55 -26.66
CA LEU A 421 15.86 22.01 -26.51
C LEU A 421 16.41 22.72 -27.76
N ARG A 422 17.33 22.09 -28.51
CA ARG A 422 17.96 22.67 -29.70
C ARG A 422 17.00 22.86 -30.87
N THR A 423 15.93 22.09 -30.92
CA THR A 423 14.97 22.06 -32.03
C THR A 423 13.54 22.42 -31.62
N ALA A 424 13.27 22.51 -30.31
CA ALA A 424 11.95 22.80 -29.79
C ALA A 424 11.50 24.24 -30.09
N PRO A 425 10.19 24.49 -30.30
CA PRO A 425 9.62 25.84 -30.36
C PRO A 425 9.86 26.64 -29.08
N GLU A 426 9.89 27.98 -29.15
CA GLU A 426 10.28 28.83 -28.02
C GLU A 426 9.40 28.65 -26.77
N ASP A 427 8.09 28.48 -26.93
CA ASP A 427 7.19 28.23 -25.79
C ASP A 427 7.44 26.85 -25.16
N ILE A 428 7.82 25.85 -25.96
CA ILE A 428 8.19 24.51 -25.48
C ILE A 428 9.57 24.51 -24.82
N ARG A 429 10.52 25.32 -25.33
CA ARG A 429 11.85 25.47 -24.74
C ARG A 429 11.78 25.88 -23.28
N ARG A 430 10.82 26.75 -22.90
CA ARG A 430 10.60 27.15 -21.51
C ARG A 430 10.15 25.98 -20.63
N LEU A 431 9.30 25.09 -21.14
CA LEU A 431 8.85 23.89 -20.42
C LEU A 431 10.00 22.89 -20.22
N ILE A 432 10.85 22.71 -21.23
CA ILE A 432 12.05 21.88 -21.12
C ILE A 432 13.02 22.47 -20.08
N VAL A 433 13.24 23.79 -20.09
CA VAL A 433 14.07 24.48 -19.07
C VAL A 433 13.50 24.30 -17.67
N LEU A 434 12.17 24.36 -17.51
CA LEU A 434 11.50 24.10 -16.24
C LEU A 434 11.79 22.67 -15.74
N ALA A 435 11.56 21.67 -16.60
CA ALA A 435 11.80 20.27 -16.24
C ALA A 435 13.28 19.97 -15.93
N LEU A 436 14.21 20.61 -16.63
CA LEU A 436 15.64 20.56 -16.30
C LEU A 436 15.97 21.22 -14.96
N GLY A 437 15.23 22.28 -14.58
CA GLY A 437 15.36 22.91 -13.26
C GLY A 437 14.87 22.01 -12.12
N ASP A 438 13.83 21.21 -12.36
CA ASP A 438 13.27 20.25 -11.38
C ASP A 438 14.09 18.95 -11.28
N ALA A 439 14.94 18.64 -12.28
CA ALA A 439 15.83 17.49 -12.26
C ALA A 439 17.02 17.68 -11.29
N SER A 440 17.69 16.58 -10.92
CA SER A 440 18.83 16.64 -10.00
C SER A 440 19.95 17.56 -10.53
N ARG A 441 20.49 18.42 -9.65
CA ARG A 441 21.57 19.36 -10.01
C ARG A 441 22.78 18.61 -10.57
N GLU A 442 23.08 17.45 -10.01
CA GLU A 442 24.19 16.58 -10.40
C GLU A 442 24.04 16.10 -11.85
N ALA A 443 22.84 15.63 -12.23
CA ALA A 443 22.59 15.11 -13.59
C ALA A 443 22.68 16.21 -14.66
N VAL A 444 22.20 17.42 -14.33
CA VAL A 444 22.18 18.56 -15.28
C VAL A 444 23.54 19.23 -15.39
N SER A 445 24.32 19.31 -14.30
CA SER A 445 25.59 20.05 -14.24
C SER A 445 26.59 19.62 -15.31
N GLY A 446 26.69 18.31 -15.59
CA GLY A 446 27.57 17.76 -16.62
C GLY A 446 27.21 18.16 -18.05
N LEU A 447 25.99 18.65 -18.27
CA LEU A 447 25.44 18.99 -19.58
C LEU A 447 25.24 20.50 -19.78
N LEU A 448 25.46 21.34 -18.74
CA LEU A 448 25.29 22.79 -18.83
C LEU A 448 26.08 23.43 -19.98
N GLY A 449 27.28 22.93 -20.28
CA GLY A 449 28.11 23.42 -21.38
C GLY A 449 27.48 23.28 -22.77
N ARG A 450 26.44 22.45 -22.91
CA ARG A 450 25.69 22.21 -24.15
C ARG A 450 24.48 23.13 -24.30
N LEU A 451 24.17 23.93 -23.28
CA LEU A 451 23.02 24.83 -23.25
C LEU A 451 23.43 26.26 -23.63
N ASP A 452 22.52 26.97 -24.29
CA ASP A 452 22.70 28.40 -24.54
C ASP A 452 22.68 29.23 -23.24
N ALA A 453 23.10 30.49 -23.33
CA ALA A 453 23.23 31.36 -22.15
C ALA A 453 21.87 31.63 -21.47
N GLN A 454 20.78 31.72 -22.24
CA GLN A 454 19.45 32.01 -21.72
C GLN A 454 18.91 30.81 -20.93
N SER A 455 19.01 29.61 -21.47
CA SER A 455 18.57 28.39 -20.79
C SER A 455 19.39 28.12 -19.52
N ARG A 456 20.70 28.35 -19.54
CA ARG A 456 21.53 28.25 -18.33
C ARG A 456 21.11 29.24 -17.25
N ALA A 457 20.83 30.49 -17.63
CA ALA A 457 20.34 31.49 -16.68
C ALA A 457 18.98 31.09 -16.10
N GLY A 458 18.07 30.54 -16.92
CA GLY A 458 16.77 30.03 -16.48
C GLY A 458 16.89 28.91 -15.43
N ILE A 459 17.71 27.89 -15.70
CA ILE A 459 17.95 26.79 -14.76
C ILE A 459 18.58 27.31 -13.45
N ALA A 460 19.56 28.21 -13.54
CA ALA A 460 20.18 28.80 -12.34
C ALA A 460 19.19 29.56 -11.46
N ILE A 461 18.21 30.25 -12.07
CA ILE A 461 17.12 30.93 -11.33
C ILE A 461 16.21 29.91 -10.65
N LEU A 462 15.88 28.80 -11.33
CA LEU A 462 15.05 27.74 -10.76
C LEU A 462 15.75 27.08 -9.57
N TRP A 463 17.04 26.77 -9.68
CA TRP A 463 17.81 26.23 -8.56
C TRP A 463 17.95 27.20 -7.40
N ALA A 464 18.04 28.51 -7.65
CA ALA A 464 18.04 29.51 -6.57
C ALA A 464 16.75 29.45 -5.72
N LYS A 465 15.64 28.93 -6.26
CA LYS A 465 14.42 28.64 -5.48
C LYS A 465 14.67 27.58 -4.40
N ASP A 466 15.47 26.56 -4.72
CA ASP A 466 15.80 25.50 -3.75
C ASP A 466 16.84 25.96 -2.72
N ASP A 467 17.46 27.12 -2.91
CA ASP A 467 18.29 27.77 -1.89
C ASP A 467 17.49 28.81 -1.06
N ASP A 468 16.26 29.16 -1.49
CA ASP A 468 15.38 30.08 -0.79
C ASP A 468 14.67 29.36 0.37
N TRP A 469 15.10 29.66 1.59
CA TRP A 469 14.56 29.06 2.81
C TRP A 469 13.05 29.32 3.02
N LEU A 470 12.45 30.29 2.32
CA LEU A 470 11.00 30.56 2.37
C LEU A 470 10.19 29.75 1.35
N ARG A 471 10.85 29.08 0.41
CA ARG A 471 10.24 28.29 -0.66
C ARG A 471 10.59 26.80 -0.57
N GLN A 472 11.12 26.38 0.57
CA GLN A 472 11.39 24.96 0.84
C GLN A 472 10.06 24.23 1.08
N PRO A 473 10.00 22.91 0.86
CA PRO A 473 8.77 22.13 1.05
C PRO A 473 8.12 22.27 2.43
N ASP A 474 8.90 22.56 3.48
CA ASP A 474 8.44 22.75 4.86
C ASP A 474 8.02 24.19 5.20
N THR A 475 8.38 25.17 4.36
CA THR A 475 8.17 26.60 4.62
C THR A 475 7.32 27.30 3.56
N ASP A 476 7.14 26.69 2.39
CA ASP A 476 6.35 27.26 1.30
C ASP A 476 4.90 27.50 1.75
N GLY A 477 4.39 28.71 1.50
CA GLY A 477 3.06 29.15 1.94
C GLY A 477 2.90 29.51 3.43
N ILE A 478 3.92 29.34 4.29
CA ILE A 478 3.81 29.70 5.73
C ILE A 478 3.51 31.18 5.91
N ILE A 479 4.14 32.06 5.13
CA ILE A 479 3.90 33.51 5.22
C ILE A 479 2.44 33.83 4.94
N ASP A 480 1.84 33.24 3.91
CA ASP A 480 0.45 33.53 3.55
C ASP A 480 -0.53 32.95 4.57
N ALA A 481 -0.23 31.77 5.12
CA ALA A 481 -0.97 31.22 6.27
C ALA A 481 -0.89 32.14 7.50
N LEU A 482 0.28 32.70 7.82
CA LEU A 482 0.45 33.66 8.93
C LEU A 482 -0.23 35.00 8.67
N LYS A 483 -0.26 35.49 7.43
CA LYS A 483 -1.02 36.70 7.05
C LYS A 483 -2.52 36.52 7.26
N LEU A 484 -3.07 35.34 6.97
CA LEU A 484 -4.47 35.02 7.26
C LEU A 484 -4.78 35.03 8.76
N GLN A 485 -3.78 34.76 9.61
CA GLN A 485 -3.88 34.79 11.08
C GLN A 485 -3.61 36.18 11.68
N ALA A 486 -3.12 37.13 10.89
CA ALA A 486 -2.85 38.50 11.35
C ALA A 486 -4.13 39.35 11.51
N LEU A 487 -5.30 38.82 11.13
CA LEU A 487 -6.59 39.47 11.34
C LEU A 487 -6.98 39.43 12.83
N ARG A 488 -6.58 40.47 13.59
CA ARG A 488 -7.21 40.79 14.87
C ARG A 488 -8.55 41.47 14.59
N ARG A 489 -9.64 40.91 15.13
CA ARG A 489 -10.91 41.62 15.24
C ARG A 489 -10.82 42.71 16.28
#